data_AF-A0A1I6Q5J0-F1
#
_entry.id   AF-A0A1I6Q5J0-F1
#
_cell.length_a   1.000
_cell.length_b   1.000
_cell.length_c   1.000
_cell.angle_alpha   90.00
_cell.angle_beta   90.00
_cell.angle_gamma   90.00
#
_symmetry.space_group_name_H-M   'P 1'
#
loop_
_entity.id
_entity.type
_entity.pdbx_description
1 polymer ?
#
loop_
_entity_poly.entity_id
_entity_poly.type
_entity_poly.pdbx_seq_one_letter_code
_entity_poly.pdbx_strand_id
1 'polypeptide(L)'
;MNKKKIIIVGLVISLFAVVLFTMGFTDDKNNNTYKFNIKSNDELLEEFKDSSLTIENNKKFGKEKQSQLVLDIELQKNEEMSPEMTLYNGSISGKLKLKEEKQFFNFTGQDVFREVKYDDRTVYIGSVSVQLTNKVNQEEAILGIRFEPKTKKIDVALTSGSIGETAFIPFGEAFLTKNDWDQINKIIYGESQQ
;
A
#
# COMPACT_ATOMS: atom_id res chain seq x y z
N MET A 1 -39.08 63.63 14.34
CA MET A 1 -38.14 64.77 14.26
C MET A 1 -36.88 64.43 15.05
N ASN A 2 -35.82 63.93 14.39
CA ASN A 2 -34.42 64.25 14.70
C ASN A 2 -33.53 63.74 13.57
N LYS A 3 -32.72 64.67 13.07
CA LYS A 3 -31.91 64.60 11.86
C LYS A 3 -30.52 64.03 12.17
N LYS A 4 -29.96 63.31 11.18
CA LYS A 4 -28.58 63.37 10.64
C LYS A 4 -27.41 63.52 11.62
N LYS A 5 -26.47 62.57 11.55
CA LYS A 5 -24.99 62.64 11.76
C LYS A 5 -24.54 61.18 12.04
N ILE A 6 -23.83 60.44 11.19
CA ILE A 6 -22.53 60.69 10.58
C ILE A 6 -22.36 59.72 9.41
N ILE A 7 -22.08 60.25 8.22
CA ILE A 7 -21.27 59.61 7.19
C ILE A 7 -19.83 60.08 7.49
N ILE A 8 -18.83 59.27 7.13
CA ILE A 8 -17.41 59.62 6.97
C ILE A 8 -16.55 59.44 8.24
N VAL A 9 -16.05 58.22 8.41
CA VAL A 9 -14.64 58.00 8.79
C VAL A 9 -14.07 56.95 7.82
N GLY A 10 -13.37 57.47 6.80
CA GLY A 10 -12.36 56.86 5.90
C GLY A 10 -12.63 55.49 5.27
N LEU A 11 -12.63 55.26 3.95
CA LEU A 11 -12.00 55.96 2.83
C LEU A 11 -10.59 56.48 3.10
N VAL A 12 -9.70 55.56 3.51
CA VAL A 12 -8.26 55.63 3.23
C VAL A 12 -7.81 54.17 3.01
N ILE A 13 -7.00 53.96 1.97
CA ILE A 13 -6.34 52.70 1.58
C ILE A 13 -7.28 51.76 0.79
N SER A 14 -7.60 51.93 -0.51
CA SER A 14 -6.76 52.17 -1.69
C SER A 14 -5.47 51.34 -1.70
N LEU A 15 -5.33 50.48 -2.71
CA LEU A 15 -4.24 49.54 -2.97
C LEU A 15 -4.28 48.27 -2.12
N PHE A 16 -4.73 47.17 -2.70
CA PHE A 16 -3.84 46.06 -3.04
C PHE A 16 -4.59 45.07 -3.96
N ALA A 17 -4.19 45.08 -5.23
CA ALA A 17 -4.05 43.94 -6.14
C ALA A 17 -5.23 42.94 -6.23
N VAL A 18 -5.97 42.87 -7.35
CA VAL A 18 -5.50 42.19 -8.58
C VAL A 18 -4.31 41.26 -8.32
N VAL A 19 -4.59 40.11 -7.71
CA VAL A 19 -3.80 38.89 -7.85
C VAL A 19 -4.80 37.91 -8.47
N LEU A 20 -4.88 37.82 -9.81
CA LEU A 20 -4.20 36.77 -10.56
C LEU A 20 -3.92 35.56 -9.64
N PHE A 21 -4.89 34.68 -9.45
CA PHE A 21 -4.56 33.29 -9.19
C PHE A 21 -3.95 32.69 -10.48
N THR A 22 -2.77 33.16 -10.85
CA THR A 22 -1.73 32.32 -11.42
C THR A 22 -1.04 31.64 -10.23
N MET A 23 -1.73 30.67 -9.66
CA MET A 23 -1.10 29.48 -9.11
C MET A 23 -1.67 28.36 -9.98
N GLY A 24 -0.98 27.95 -11.03
CA GLY A 24 0.23 27.19 -10.82
C GLY A 24 -0.09 25.84 -10.17
N PHE A 25 -1.16 25.16 -10.60
CA PHE A 25 -1.24 23.71 -10.48
C PHE A 25 -0.49 23.10 -11.66
N THR A 26 0.83 23.29 -11.70
CA THR A 26 1.68 22.17 -12.08
C THR A 26 1.70 21.24 -10.88
N ASP A 27 0.79 20.28 -10.88
CA ASP A 27 1.07 18.96 -10.37
C ASP A 27 0.00 18.04 -10.92
N ASP A 28 0.25 17.58 -12.13
CA ASP A 28 -0.31 16.35 -12.72
C ASP A 28 0.14 15.13 -11.88
N LYS A 29 -0.01 15.21 -10.56
CA LYS A 29 0.25 14.10 -9.64
C LYS A 29 -0.96 13.21 -9.73
N ASN A 30 -0.91 12.31 -10.71
CA ASN A 30 -1.85 11.22 -10.93
C ASN A 30 -1.72 10.26 -9.73
N ASN A 31 -2.25 10.69 -8.58
CA ASN A 31 -2.20 9.98 -7.31
C ASN A 31 -3.35 8.99 -7.28
N ASN A 32 -3.03 7.71 -7.35
CA ASN A 32 -4.02 6.65 -7.22
C ASN A 32 -4.02 6.13 -5.78
N THR A 33 -5.19 6.12 -5.14
CA THR A 33 -5.37 5.55 -3.80
C THR A 33 -6.21 4.28 -3.89
N TYR A 34 -5.71 3.19 -3.31
CA TYR A 34 -6.39 1.90 -3.23
C TYR A 34 -6.58 1.50 -1.77
N LYS A 35 -7.76 0.97 -1.45
CA LYS A 35 -8.11 0.54 -0.09
C LYS A 35 -8.56 -0.90 -0.10
N PHE A 36 -7.98 -1.70 0.79
CA PHE A 36 -8.21 -3.13 0.86
C PHE A 36 -8.55 -3.56 2.28
N ASN A 37 -9.42 -4.56 2.35
CA ASN A 37 -9.75 -5.25 3.58
C ASN A 37 -9.72 -6.75 3.32
N ILE A 38 -8.61 -7.38 3.67
CA ILE A 38 -8.18 -8.67 3.15
C ILE A 38 -8.12 -9.66 4.30
N LYS A 39 -8.67 -10.87 4.11
CA LYS A 39 -8.52 -11.95 5.09
C LYS A 39 -7.25 -12.75 4.81
N SER A 40 -6.74 -13.43 5.84
CA SER A 40 -5.69 -14.42 5.67
C SER A 40 -6.13 -15.50 4.70
N ASN A 41 -5.18 -16.01 3.93
CA ASN A 41 -5.40 -17.18 3.08
C ASN A 41 -5.26 -18.44 3.93
N ASP A 42 -6.38 -18.86 4.51
CA ASP A 42 -6.43 -19.98 5.45
C ASP A 42 -6.11 -21.33 4.77
N GLU A 43 -6.38 -21.46 3.46
CA GLU A 43 -6.02 -22.65 2.67
C GLU A 43 -4.50 -22.78 2.56
N LEU A 44 -3.84 -21.70 2.17
CA LEU A 44 -2.38 -21.66 2.06
C LEU A 44 -1.69 -21.83 3.42
N LEU A 45 -2.26 -21.28 4.49
CA LEU A 45 -1.77 -21.52 5.86
C LEU A 45 -1.88 -22.99 6.27
N GLU A 46 -2.93 -23.70 5.84
CA GLU A 46 -3.11 -25.12 6.13
C GLU A 46 -2.06 -25.99 5.43
N GLU A 47 -1.61 -25.60 4.23
CA GLU A 47 -0.51 -26.29 3.53
C GLU A 47 0.80 -26.23 4.31
N PHE A 48 1.01 -25.19 5.12
CA PHE A 48 2.22 -24.99 5.91
C PHE A 48 2.12 -25.45 7.38
N LYS A 49 1.00 -26.04 7.81
CA LYS A 49 0.71 -26.29 9.23
C LYS A 49 1.76 -27.10 10.00
N ASP A 50 2.47 -27.99 9.31
CA ASP A 50 3.49 -28.87 9.90
C ASP A 50 4.93 -28.34 9.68
N SER A 51 5.06 -27.11 9.19
CA SER A 51 6.35 -26.45 8.93
C SER A 51 6.83 -25.63 10.12
N SER A 52 8.13 -25.28 10.13
CA SER A 52 8.70 -24.33 11.09
C SER A 52 8.05 -22.95 11.04
N LEU A 53 7.43 -22.58 9.91
CA LEU A 53 6.73 -21.30 9.76
C LEU A 53 5.53 -21.18 10.70
N THR A 54 4.79 -22.27 10.91
CA THR A 54 3.64 -22.27 11.82
C THR A 54 4.05 -22.08 13.28
N ILE A 55 5.21 -22.60 13.68
CA ILE A 55 5.74 -22.39 15.04
C ILE A 55 6.05 -20.90 15.26
N GLU A 56 6.75 -20.27 14.32
CA GLU A 56 7.15 -18.85 14.44
C GLU A 56 5.95 -17.91 14.25
N ASN A 57 4.98 -18.24 13.40
CA ASN A 57 3.70 -17.54 13.32
C ASN A 57 3.01 -17.51 14.68
N ASN A 58 2.85 -18.67 15.32
CA ASN A 58 2.21 -18.77 16.62
C ASN A 58 2.98 -17.98 17.71
N LYS A 59 4.31 -17.98 17.65
CA LYS A 59 5.16 -17.24 18.59
C LYS A 59 5.03 -15.73 18.43
N LYS A 60 4.98 -15.21 17.20
CA LYS A 60 4.94 -13.75 16.92
C LYS A 60 3.55 -13.16 16.88
N PHE A 61 2.60 -13.91 16.34
CA PHE A 61 1.27 -13.45 15.98
C PHE A 61 0.13 -14.28 16.62
N GLY A 62 0.46 -15.30 17.43
CA GLY A 62 -0.55 -16.23 17.94
C GLY A 62 -1.20 -17.04 16.82
N LYS A 63 -2.39 -17.60 17.07
CA LYS A 63 -3.10 -18.36 16.04
C LYS A 63 -3.56 -17.42 14.91
N GLU A 64 -2.94 -17.59 13.77
CA GLU A 64 -2.98 -16.71 12.61
C GLU A 64 -4.21 -16.91 11.71
N LYS A 65 -4.91 -18.05 11.86
CA LYS A 65 -6.12 -18.33 11.07
C LYS A 65 -7.16 -17.24 11.27
N GLN A 66 -7.77 -16.80 10.16
CA GLN A 66 -8.76 -15.72 10.11
C GLN A 66 -8.23 -14.34 10.56
N SER A 67 -6.93 -14.10 10.37
CA SER A 67 -6.38 -12.75 10.49
C SER A 67 -6.93 -11.85 9.38
N GLN A 68 -6.89 -10.54 9.61
CA GLN A 68 -7.41 -9.55 8.67
C GLN A 68 -6.44 -8.38 8.53
N LEU A 69 -6.12 -8.03 7.29
CA LEU A 69 -5.27 -6.92 6.93
C LEU A 69 -6.13 -5.80 6.33
N VAL A 70 -6.13 -4.64 6.98
CA VAL A 70 -6.67 -3.40 6.40
C VAL A 70 -5.48 -2.62 5.85
N LEU A 71 -5.50 -2.31 4.55
CA LEU A 71 -4.37 -1.73 3.84
C LEU A 71 -4.82 -0.61 2.89
N ASP A 72 -4.27 0.57 3.10
CA ASP A 72 -4.38 1.71 2.19
C ASP A 72 -3.03 1.88 1.46
N ILE A 73 -3.09 2.03 0.13
CA ILE A 73 -1.93 2.22 -0.75
C ILE A 73 -2.14 3.50 -1.55
N GLU A 74 -1.21 4.43 -1.45
CA GLU A 74 -1.15 5.65 -2.25
C GLU A 74 0.03 5.55 -3.21
N LEU A 75 -0.24 5.65 -4.51
CA LEU A 75 0.77 5.57 -5.56
C LEU A 75 0.89 6.92 -6.28
N GLN A 76 2.08 7.49 -6.24
CA GLN A 76 2.45 8.67 -7.02
C GLN A 76 3.37 8.24 -8.17
N LYS A 77 2.99 8.56 -9.42
CA LYS A 77 3.82 8.24 -10.59
C LYS A 77 5.22 8.84 -10.40
N ASN A 78 6.25 8.00 -10.57
CA ASN A 78 7.65 8.38 -10.46
C ASN A 78 8.27 8.47 -11.86
N GLU A 79 8.41 7.34 -12.55
CA GLU A 79 9.15 7.24 -13.81
C GLU A 79 8.50 6.23 -14.75
N GLU A 80 8.40 6.55 -16.05
CA GLU A 80 7.97 5.60 -17.07
C GLU A 80 9.21 4.94 -17.69
N MET A 81 9.37 3.63 -17.47
CA MET A 81 10.53 2.87 -17.93
C MET A 81 10.33 2.35 -19.35
N SER A 82 9.10 1.94 -19.67
CA SER A 82 8.65 1.51 -21.00
C SER A 82 7.12 1.68 -21.12
N PRO A 83 6.52 1.51 -22.31
CA PRO A 83 5.06 1.48 -22.45
C PRO A 83 4.37 0.44 -21.52
N GLU A 84 5.07 -0.65 -21.22
CA GLU A 84 4.62 -1.76 -20.38
C GLU A 84 4.98 -1.62 -18.91
N MET A 85 5.86 -0.68 -18.52
CA MET A 85 6.36 -0.56 -17.15
C MET A 85 6.50 0.88 -16.68
N THR A 86 5.87 1.17 -15.53
CA THR A 86 5.99 2.48 -14.85
C THR A 86 6.30 2.27 -13.38
N LEU A 87 7.25 3.03 -12.84
CA LEU A 87 7.58 3.08 -11.42
C LEU A 87 6.71 4.12 -10.71
N TYR A 88 6.28 3.76 -9.50
CA TYR A 88 5.50 4.61 -8.61
C TYR A 88 6.19 4.68 -7.25
N ASN A 89 6.23 5.87 -6.66
CA ASN A 89 6.52 6.01 -5.24
C ASN A 89 5.25 5.64 -4.47
N GLY A 90 5.32 4.55 -3.71
CA GLY A 90 4.21 4.04 -2.93
C GLY A 90 4.34 4.39 -1.47
N SER A 91 3.25 4.89 -0.88
CA SER A 91 3.09 4.98 0.56
C SER A 91 1.97 4.04 0.99
N ILE A 92 2.22 3.24 2.03
CA ILE A 92 1.21 2.35 2.60
C ILE A 92 0.94 2.71 4.05
N SER A 93 -0.29 2.48 4.47
CA SER A 93 -0.69 2.49 5.87
C SER A 93 -1.71 1.40 6.12
N GLY A 94 -1.75 0.87 7.33
CA GLY A 94 -2.68 -0.21 7.60
C GLY A 94 -2.69 -0.72 9.02
N LYS A 95 -3.51 -1.75 9.20
CA LYS A 95 -3.74 -2.44 10.46
C LYS A 95 -3.82 -3.94 10.22
N LEU A 96 -3.04 -4.69 10.98
CA LEU A 96 -3.17 -6.13 11.08
C LEU A 96 -4.00 -6.47 12.32
N LYS A 97 -5.12 -7.13 12.09
CA LYS A 97 -5.98 -7.72 13.11
C LYS A 97 -5.71 -9.21 13.18
N LEU A 98 -5.28 -9.67 14.34
CA LEU A 98 -5.14 -11.09 14.64
C LEU A 98 -6.41 -11.54 15.36
N LYS A 99 -6.89 -12.76 15.08
CA LYS A 99 -8.20 -13.23 15.56
C LYS A 99 -8.28 -13.29 17.09
N GLU A 100 -7.25 -13.84 17.71
CA GLU A 100 -7.22 -14.09 19.17
C GLU A 100 -6.80 -12.85 19.96
N GLU A 101 -6.28 -11.82 19.28
CA GLU A 101 -5.81 -10.58 19.90
C GLU A 101 -6.92 -9.53 20.01
N LYS A 102 -6.96 -8.86 21.16
CA LYS A 102 -7.84 -7.69 21.36
C LYS A 102 -7.25 -6.40 20.80
N GLN A 103 -6.05 -6.47 20.23
CA GLN A 103 -5.29 -5.33 19.75
C GLN A 103 -4.91 -5.50 18.27
N PHE A 104 -4.65 -4.36 17.63
CA PHE A 104 -4.22 -4.30 16.24
C PHE A 104 -2.76 -3.89 16.20
N PHE A 105 -2.01 -4.44 15.25
CA PHE A 105 -0.72 -3.90 14.86
C PHE A 105 -0.94 -2.84 13.80
N ASN A 106 -0.59 -1.58 14.09
CA ASN A 106 -0.61 -0.52 13.11
C ASN A 106 0.74 -0.46 12.40
N PHE A 107 0.72 -0.05 11.14
CA PHE A 107 1.94 0.12 10.37
C PHE A 107 1.80 1.20 9.30
N THR A 108 2.95 1.74 8.91
CA THR A 108 3.15 2.55 7.73
C THR A 108 4.44 2.08 7.04
N GLY A 109 4.58 2.36 5.76
CA GLY A 109 5.78 2.05 4.99
C GLY A 109 5.80 2.82 3.68
N GLN A 110 6.99 2.93 3.09
CA GLN A 110 7.19 3.58 1.80
C GLN A 110 8.19 2.77 0.99
N ASP A 111 7.88 2.51 -0.27
CA ASP A 111 8.78 1.86 -1.22
C ASP A 111 8.34 2.13 -2.67
N VAL A 112 9.11 1.63 -3.63
CA VAL A 112 8.79 1.70 -5.05
C VAL A 112 7.87 0.54 -5.46
N PHE A 113 6.79 0.90 -6.15
CA PHE A 113 5.89 -0.04 -6.81
C PHE A 113 6.14 -0.01 -8.32
N ARG A 114 5.98 -1.17 -8.95
CA ARG A 114 6.03 -1.33 -10.41
C ARG A 114 4.62 -1.55 -10.90
N GLU A 115 4.12 -0.65 -11.75
CA GLU A 115 2.99 -0.91 -12.63
C GLU A 115 3.51 -1.68 -13.85
N VAL A 116 2.93 -2.84 -14.12
CA VAL A 116 3.26 -3.69 -15.26
C VAL A 116 2.00 -3.93 -16.08
N LYS A 117 2.09 -3.69 -17.40
CA LYS A 117 0.99 -3.87 -18.37
C LYS A 117 1.31 -4.99 -19.34
N TYR A 118 0.40 -5.95 -19.48
CA TYR A 118 0.50 -7.10 -20.38
C TYR A 118 -0.90 -7.69 -20.59
N ASP A 119 -1.19 -8.28 -21.75
CA ASP A 119 -2.47 -8.96 -22.05
C ASP A 119 -3.74 -8.20 -21.59
N ASP A 120 -3.78 -6.88 -21.81
CA ASP A 120 -4.86 -5.96 -21.35
C ASP A 120 -5.09 -5.93 -19.81
N ARG A 121 -4.09 -6.35 -19.05
CA ARG A 121 -4.02 -6.32 -17.58
C ARG A 121 -3.07 -5.21 -17.14
N THR A 122 -3.30 -4.75 -15.92
CA THR A 122 -2.40 -3.82 -15.23
C THR A 122 -2.24 -4.31 -13.80
N VAL A 123 -1.02 -4.68 -13.44
CA VAL A 123 -0.69 -5.24 -12.12
C VAL A 123 0.34 -4.34 -11.45
N TYR A 124 0.09 -4.01 -10.19
CA TYR A 124 1.05 -3.33 -9.34
C TYR A 124 1.77 -4.33 -8.46
N ILE A 125 3.09 -4.22 -8.37
CA ILE A 125 3.96 -5.11 -7.60
C ILE A 125 4.91 -4.27 -6.74
N GLY A 126 4.93 -4.52 -5.44
CA GLY A 126 5.80 -3.84 -4.50
C GLY A 126 6.19 -4.75 -3.33
N SER A 127 7.29 -4.40 -2.67
CA SER A 127 7.72 -5.01 -1.42
C SER A 127 8.05 -3.87 -0.49
N VAL A 128 7.37 -3.78 0.65
CA VAL A 128 7.50 -2.62 1.55
C VAL A 128 7.90 -3.08 2.93
N SER A 129 9.04 -2.58 3.41
CA SER A 129 9.44 -2.74 4.81
C SER A 129 8.52 -1.94 5.73
N VAL A 130 8.02 -2.59 6.77
CA VAL A 130 7.10 -2.00 7.75
C VAL A 130 7.50 -2.36 9.17
N GLN A 131 7.10 -1.51 10.10
CA GLN A 131 7.18 -1.78 11.53
C GLN A 131 5.77 -1.96 12.08
N LEU A 132 5.45 -3.19 12.49
CA LEU A 132 4.19 -3.55 13.11
C LEU A 132 4.23 -3.15 14.58
N THR A 133 3.36 -2.24 14.99
CA THR A 133 3.34 -1.72 16.38
C THR A 133 1.97 -1.91 17.03
N ASN A 134 1.95 -2.48 18.23
CA ASN A 134 0.80 -2.45 19.13
C ASN A 134 1.21 -1.88 20.50
N LYS A 135 0.36 -1.92 21.53
CA LYS A 135 0.69 -1.33 22.84
C LYS A 135 1.81 -2.07 23.60
N VAL A 136 2.15 -3.29 23.18
CA VAL A 136 2.98 -4.24 23.93
C VAL A 136 4.22 -4.63 23.12
N ASN A 137 4.07 -4.83 21.82
CA ASN A 137 5.05 -5.42 20.92
C ASN A 137 5.32 -4.51 19.71
N GLN A 138 6.54 -4.62 19.20
CA GLN A 138 7.00 -4.02 17.97
C GLN A 138 7.75 -5.09 17.18
N GLU A 139 7.38 -5.29 15.91
CA GLU A 139 7.95 -6.32 15.04
C GLU A 139 8.30 -5.71 13.68
N GLU A 140 9.49 -5.99 13.17
CA GLU A 140 9.87 -5.64 11.81
C GLU A 140 9.36 -6.71 10.83
N ALA A 141 8.81 -6.24 9.70
CA ALA A 141 8.24 -7.11 8.69
C ALA A 141 8.38 -6.50 7.30
N ILE A 142 8.17 -7.34 6.30
CA ILE A 142 8.09 -6.96 4.89
C ILE A 142 6.70 -7.37 4.39
N LEU A 143 6.04 -6.45 3.69
CA LEU A 143 4.80 -6.69 2.96
C LEU A 143 5.10 -6.81 1.46
N GLY A 144 5.06 -8.03 0.94
CA GLY A 144 5.05 -8.28 -0.50
C GLY A 144 3.65 -8.13 -1.05
N ILE A 145 3.39 -7.11 -1.87
CA ILE A 145 2.05 -6.69 -2.30
C ILE A 145 1.93 -6.81 -3.82
N ARG A 146 0.88 -7.49 -4.29
CA ARG A 146 0.49 -7.57 -5.70
C ARG A 146 -1.00 -7.27 -5.83
N PHE A 147 -1.40 -6.37 -6.72
CA PHE A 147 -2.82 -6.11 -6.95
C PHE A 147 -3.15 -5.70 -8.38
N GLU A 148 -4.38 -5.99 -8.80
CA GLU A 148 -4.93 -5.67 -10.12
C GLU A 148 -6.21 -4.82 -9.93
N PRO A 149 -6.18 -3.50 -10.23
CA PRO A 149 -7.32 -2.62 -9.96
C PRO A 149 -8.60 -3.01 -10.68
N LYS A 150 -8.50 -3.44 -11.94
CA LYS A 150 -9.64 -3.77 -12.82
C LYS A 150 -10.49 -4.90 -12.24
N THR A 151 -9.83 -5.92 -11.68
CA THR A 151 -10.48 -7.10 -11.10
C THR A 151 -10.62 -7.00 -9.58
N LYS A 152 -10.04 -5.97 -8.96
CA LYS A 152 -9.96 -5.77 -7.49
C LYS A 152 -9.29 -6.94 -6.76
N LYS A 153 -8.48 -7.73 -7.46
CA LYS A 153 -7.72 -8.83 -6.86
C LYS A 153 -6.47 -8.30 -6.17
N ILE A 154 -6.14 -8.90 -5.04
CA ILE A 154 -4.96 -8.56 -4.25
C ILE A 154 -4.42 -9.81 -3.56
N ASP A 155 -3.10 -9.92 -3.53
CA ASP A 155 -2.32 -10.94 -2.86
C ASP A 155 -1.22 -10.23 -2.05
N VAL A 156 -1.23 -10.43 -0.73
CA VAL A 156 -0.25 -9.83 0.19
C VAL A 156 0.41 -10.92 1.03
N ALA A 157 1.73 -10.91 1.06
CA ALA A 157 2.53 -11.74 1.95
C ALA A 157 3.15 -10.87 3.04
N LEU A 158 2.84 -11.14 4.30
CA LEU A 158 3.55 -10.59 5.45
C LEU A 158 4.65 -11.57 5.87
N THR A 159 5.90 -11.14 5.79
CA THR A 159 7.05 -11.92 6.25
C THR A 159 7.79 -11.17 7.34
N SER A 160 8.21 -11.85 8.40
CA SER A 160 8.84 -11.22 9.56
C SER A 160 9.88 -12.14 10.20
N GLY A 161 11.00 -11.59 10.65
CA GLY A 161 12.07 -12.32 11.35
C GLY A 161 13.28 -12.65 10.50
N SER A 162 14.25 -13.30 11.16
CA SER A 162 15.51 -13.75 10.57
C SER A 162 15.40 -15.17 10.03
N ILE A 163 16.47 -15.63 9.37
CA ILE A 163 16.58 -17.01 8.89
C ILE A 163 16.48 -17.96 10.09
N GLY A 164 15.53 -18.89 10.04
CA GLY A 164 15.24 -19.85 11.12
C GLY A 164 14.18 -19.40 12.12
N GLU A 165 13.83 -18.10 12.14
CA GLU A 165 12.76 -17.52 12.98
C GLU A 165 11.73 -16.75 12.13
N THR A 166 11.54 -17.20 10.89
CA THR A 166 10.69 -16.53 9.91
C THR A 166 9.23 -16.89 10.16
N ALA A 167 8.41 -15.86 10.38
CA ALA A 167 6.96 -15.93 10.33
C ALA A 167 6.45 -15.45 8.97
N PHE A 168 5.37 -16.08 8.49
CA PHE A 168 4.76 -15.82 7.21
C PHE A 168 3.23 -15.90 7.32
N ILE A 169 2.54 -14.80 7.00
CA ILE A 169 1.07 -14.78 6.92
C ILE A 169 0.65 -14.31 5.51
N PRO A 170 0.05 -15.18 4.69
CA PRO A 170 -0.52 -14.79 3.41
C PRO A 170 -1.93 -14.21 3.59
N PHE A 171 -2.27 -13.21 2.79
CA PHE A 171 -3.57 -12.56 2.72
C PHE A 171 -4.06 -12.48 1.28
N GLY A 172 -5.37 -12.66 1.10
CA GLY A 172 -5.99 -12.60 -0.21
C GLY A 172 -5.76 -13.86 -1.02
N GLU A 173 -6.12 -13.80 -2.29
CA GLU A 173 -6.07 -14.94 -3.20
C GLU A 173 -4.93 -14.75 -4.21
N ALA A 174 -4.07 -15.76 -4.33
CA ALA A 174 -3.09 -15.81 -5.39
C ALA A 174 -3.82 -15.79 -6.75
N PHE A 175 -3.53 -14.77 -7.56
CA PHE A 175 -4.24 -14.54 -8.83
C PHE A 175 -3.32 -14.48 -10.05
N LEU A 176 -2.00 -14.51 -9.82
CA LEU A 176 -0.98 -14.59 -10.84
C LEU A 176 -0.58 -16.05 -11.01
N THR A 177 -0.71 -16.54 -12.23
CA THR A 177 -0.24 -17.85 -12.65
C THR A 177 1.26 -17.80 -12.95
N LYS A 178 1.88 -18.97 -13.20
CA LYS A 178 3.27 -19.03 -13.68
C LYS A 178 3.46 -18.24 -14.99
N ASN A 179 2.52 -18.34 -15.93
CA ASN A 179 2.59 -17.61 -17.19
C ASN A 179 2.55 -16.09 -16.97
N ASP A 180 1.73 -15.61 -16.02
CA ASP A 180 1.71 -14.19 -15.66
C ASP A 180 3.08 -13.74 -15.10
N TRP A 181 3.68 -14.56 -14.24
CA TRP A 181 5.02 -14.29 -13.70
C TRP A 181 6.11 -14.25 -14.76
N ASP A 182 6.09 -15.19 -15.71
CA ASP A 182 7.08 -15.23 -16.80
C ASP A 182 6.99 -13.95 -17.65
N GLN A 183 5.79 -13.46 -17.94
CA GLN A 183 5.57 -12.18 -18.64
C GLN A 183 6.04 -10.98 -17.82
N ILE A 184 5.64 -10.90 -16.55
CA ILE A 184 6.04 -9.84 -15.63
C ILE A 184 7.57 -9.78 -15.52
N ASN A 185 8.23 -10.92 -15.34
CA ASN A 185 9.68 -11.00 -15.20
C ASN A 185 10.38 -10.60 -16.49
N LYS A 186 9.86 -10.99 -17.66
CA LYS A 186 10.38 -10.55 -18.96
C LYS A 186 10.31 -9.02 -19.10
N ILE A 187 9.24 -8.39 -18.62
CA ILE A 187 9.10 -6.93 -18.66
C ILE A 187 10.06 -6.25 -17.67
N ILE A 188 10.16 -6.76 -16.43
CA ILE A 188 10.97 -6.13 -15.37
C ILE A 188 12.47 -6.31 -15.58
N TYR A 189 12.90 -7.50 -16.02
CA TYR A 189 14.31 -7.89 -16.06
C TYR A 189 14.86 -8.13 -17.47
N GLY A 190 14.02 -8.11 -18.50
CA GLY A 190 14.38 -8.51 -19.86
C GLY A 190 14.45 -10.03 -20.02
N GLU A 191 14.85 -10.51 -21.22
CA GLU A 191 14.96 -11.95 -21.52
C GLU A 191 16.14 -12.67 -20.82
N SER A 192 16.89 -11.99 -19.97
CA SER A 192 18.16 -12.47 -19.44
C SER A 192 18.03 -13.11 -18.05
N GLN A 193 17.26 -14.20 -17.92
CA GLN A 193 17.48 -15.28 -16.95
C GLN A 193 16.94 -16.61 -17.49
N GLN A 194 17.67 -17.20 -18.44
CA GLN A 194 17.60 -18.63 -18.77
C GLN A 194 18.93 -19.29 -18.41
#